data_AF-A0A1D3UQU2-F1
#
_entry.id   AF-A0A1D3UQU2-F1
#
_cell.length_a   1.000
_cell.length_b   1.000
_cell.length_c   1.000
_cell.angle_alpha   90.00
_cell.angle_beta   90.00
_cell.angle_gamma   90.00
#
_symmetry.space_group_name_H-M   'P 1'
#
loop_
_entity.id
_entity.type
_entity.pdbx_description
1 polymer ?
#
loop_
_entity_poly.entity_id
_entity_poly.type
_entity_poly.pdbx_seq_one_letter_code
_entity_poly.pdbx_strand_id
1 'polypeptide(L)'
;MKIAYWVVFLGIASCVNRSVVSVEETAEASLSEIAEHVVAIPLETNGRCRMGPVDAVKRAGNEFFMLSNRMLYRFDRTGRFLSRIASDRDGRCSAIRDFAVDTQRRQVVAIDTCGHALFFTYDGTLVRRKALAEKPWQSLLKIAYHDGHFWATAEQCATSASGGERKIEKWLYRLDASFDVVNGTPLYDVDLKRFHLSSHFDPELCVSPHGLYAYTASYEPEKLLADTLALIDGNRLEKILHASTDHPVPMLPFRIGQRFLMASNGKNGDESRYFYCYDQLEQRAFCLKNGFTDDFYQTGHLPDLQALDVYGSEFCYCRSGQAVSRLCPERAATDNPVLFVVRLKA
;
A
#
# COMPACT_ATOMS: atom_id res chain seq x y z
N MET A 1 27.40 43.23 58.85
CA MET A 1 28.25 42.07 58.50
C MET A 1 27.40 40.81 58.45
N LYS A 2 27.02 40.37 57.23
CA LYS A 2 26.51 39.02 56.94
C LYS A 2 27.06 38.63 55.57
N ILE A 3 27.76 37.50 55.54
CA ILE A 3 28.32 36.82 54.38
C ILE A 3 27.34 35.69 54.04
N ALA A 4 27.01 35.48 52.75
CA ALA A 4 26.61 34.18 52.20
C ALA A 4 26.57 34.28 50.65
N TYR A 5 27.59 33.73 49.98
CA TYR A 5 27.58 32.46 49.23
C TYR A 5 26.80 32.50 47.92
N TRP A 6 27.53 32.81 46.84
CA TRP A 6 27.16 32.44 45.47
C TRP A 6 27.60 30.99 45.22
N VAL A 7 26.65 30.08 45.06
CA VAL A 7 26.89 28.74 44.50
C VAL A 7 26.74 28.86 42.99
N VAL A 8 27.84 28.78 42.27
CA VAL A 8 27.84 28.63 40.81
C VAL A 8 27.60 27.15 40.51
N PHE A 9 26.41 26.82 40.02
CA PHE A 9 26.18 25.52 39.37
C PHE A 9 26.91 25.53 38.02
N LEU A 10 28.07 24.87 37.96
CA LEU A 10 28.59 24.36 36.70
C LEU A 10 27.68 23.21 36.25
N GLY A 11 26.67 23.55 35.46
CA GLY A 11 25.96 22.57 34.65
C GLY A 11 26.90 22.06 33.57
N ILE A 12 27.47 20.87 33.79
CA ILE A 12 28.06 20.08 32.71
C ILE A 12 26.91 19.74 31.78
N ALA A 13 26.77 20.52 30.71
CA ALA A 13 25.96 20.11 29.57
C ALA A 13 26.64 18.86 29.00
N SER A 14 26.09 17.69 29.34
CA SER A 14 26.40 16.47 28.63
C SER A 14 25.95 16.69 27.20
N CYS A 15 26.90 17.01 26.31
CA CYS A 15 26.70 16.92 24.89
C CYS A 15 26.38 15.45 24.59
N VAL A 16 25.08 15.13 24.53
CA VAL A 16 24.63 13.92 23.84
C VAL A 16 25.00 14.17 22.40
N ASN A 17 26.11 13.59 22.00
CA ASN A 17 26.60 13.56 20.65
C ASN A 17 25.60 12.72 19.84
N ARG A 18 24.47 13.31 19.45
CA ARG A 18 23.62 12.76 18.39
C ARG A 18 24.46 12.88 17.14
N SER A 19 25.09 11.79 16.74
CA SER A 19 25.56 11.60 15.38
C SER A 19 24.35 11.85 14.47
N VAL A 20 24.28 13.06 13.93
CA VAL A 20 23.37 13.38 12.83
C VAL A 20 23.87 12.55 11.69
N VAL A 21 23.26 11.38 11.48
CA VAL A 21 23.44 10.61 10.26
C VAL A 21 23.05 11.57 9.13
N SER A 22 24.03 12.06 8.38
CA SER A 22 23.77 12.84 7.18
C SER A 22 23.20 11.87 6.16
N VAL A 23 21.87 11.77 6.12
CA VAL A 23 21.18 11.00 5.10
C VAL A 23 21.28 11.80 3.81
N GLU A 24 21.93 11.20 2.81
CA GLU A 24 21.97 11.78 1.47
C GLU A 24 20.56 11.71 0.87
N GLU A 25 20.02 12.87 0.51
CA GLU A 25 18.75 12.98 -0.20
C GLU A 25 19.00 13.16 -1.69
N THR A 26 18.47 12.24 -2.50
CA THR A 26 18.56 12.33 -3.95
C THR A 26 17.22 12.73 -4.56
N ALA A 27 17.24 13.75 -5.45
CA ALA A 27 16.06 14.27 -6.14
C ALA A 27 15.73 13.53 -7.45
N GLU A 28 16.71 12.80 -8.01
CA GLU A 28 16.56 11.98 -9.23
C GLU A 28 17.30 10.66 -9.06
N ALA A 29 16.66 9.54 -9.39
CA ALA A 29 17.28 8.23 -9.27
C ALA A 29 16.72 7.25 -10.29
N SER A 30 17.57 6.31 -10.72
CA SER A 30 17.20 5.21 -11.60
C SER A 30 16.56 4.07 -10.81
N LEU A 31 15.67 3.30 -11.45
CA LEU A 31 15.04 2.14 -10.81
C LEU A 31 16.08 1.10 -10.37
N SER A 32 17.20 0.98 -11.10
CA SER A 32 18.32 0.10 -10.75
C SER A 32 19.01 0.42 -9.42
N GLU A 33 18.75 1.59 -8.81
CA GLU A 33 19.21 1.89 -7.45
C GLU A 33 18.58 0.93 -6.44
N ILE A 34 17.30 0.58 -6.62
CA ILE A 34 16.53 -0.24 -5.66
C ILE A 34 16.15 -1.62 -6.20
N ALA A 35 16.06 -1.78 -7.52
CA ALA A 35 15.64 -3.03 -8.16
C ALA A 35 16.83 -3.93 -8.48
N GLU A 36 16.71 -5.21 -8.11
CA GLU A 36 17.64 -6.27 -8.53
C GLU A 36 17.29 -6.75 -9.95
N HIS A 37 15.99 -6.90 -10.23
CA HIS A 37 15.50 -7.42 -11.49
C HIS A 37 14.11 -6.87 -11.82
N VAL A 38 13.86 -6.61 -13.11
CA VAL A 38 12.53 -6.22 -13.63
C VAL A 38 12.14 -7.17 -14.77
N VAL A 39 10.95 -7.78 -14.66
CA VAL A 39 10.38 -8.62 -15.72
C VAL A 39 9.27 -7.85 -16.43
N ALA A 40 9.38 -7.65 -17.75
CA ALA A 40 8.29 -7.16 -18.59
C ALA A 40 7.38 -8.32 -19.02
N ILE A 41 6.07 -8.21 -18.75
CA ILE A 41 5.04 -9.20 -19.06
C ILE A 41 3.97 -8.56 -19.95
N PRO A 42 4.06 -8.74 -21.28
CA PRO A 42 3.05 -8.28 -22.22
C PRO A 42 1.70 -8.98 -21.97
N LEU A 43 0.68 -8.24 -21.52
CA LEU A 43 -0.63 -8.84 -21.28
C LEU A 43 -1.41 -9.06 -22.58
N GLU A 44 -1.94 -10.27 -22.79
CA GLU A 44 -2.74 -10.64 -23.95
C GLU A 44 -3.86 -9.63 -24.19
N THR A 45 -4.08 -9.25 -25.45
CA THR A 45 -5.16 -8.34 -25.85
C THR A 45 -6.09 -9.03 -26.83
N ASN A 46 -7.37 -9.14 -26.47
CA ASN A 46 -8.42 -9.62 -27.36
C ASN A 46 -9.78 -9.00 -26.94
N GLY A 47 -10.85 -9.28 -27.69
CA GLY A 47 -12.18 -8.72 -27.42
C GLY A 47 -12.77 -9.06 -26.05
N ARG A 48 -12.26 -10.09 -25.35
CA ARG A 48 -12.73 -10.52 -24.02
C ARG A 48 -12.00 -9.83 -22.87
N CYS A 49 -10.79 -9.32 -23.10
CA CYS A 49 -9.89 -8.87 -22.03
C CYS A 49 -9.32 -7.46 -22.24
N ARG A 50 -9.91 -6.63 -23.10
CA ARG A 50 -9.44 -5.27 -23.30
C ARG A 50 -9.58 -4.43 -22.02
N MET A 51 -8.47 -3.91 -21.52
CA MET A 51 -8.35 -3.14 -20.28
C MET A 51 -8.11 -1.66 -20.57
N GLY A 52 -8.44 -0.83 -19.59
CA GLY A 52 -7.98 0.56 -19.54
C GLY A 52 -6.80 0.71 -18.59
N PRO A 53 -6.67 1.87 -17.92
CA PRO A 53 -5.74 2.02 -16.81
C PRO A 53 -5.97 0.95 -15.75
N VAL A 54 -4.87 0.46 -15.17
CA VAL A 54 -4.90 -0.57 -14.12
C VAL A 54 -4.93 0.12 -12.77
N ASP A 55 -6.00 -0.12 -12.01
CA ASP A 55 -6.24 0.47 -10.69
C ASP A 55 -5.50 -0.31 -9.59
N ALA A 56 -5.48 -1.63 -9.71
CA ALA A 56 -4.80 -2.52 -8.76
C ALA A 56 -4.37 -3.84 -9.39
N VAL A 57 -3.23 -4.36 -8.93
CA VAL A 57 -2.71 -5.70 -9.24
C VAL A 57 -2.47 -6.45 -7.93
N LYS A 58 -2.91 -7.72 -7.87
CA LYS A 58 -2.59 -8.66 -6.79
C LYS A 58 -2.09 -9.97 -7.40
N ARG A 59 -1.14 -10.63 -6.75
CA ARG A 59 -0.61 -11.91 -7.22
C ARG A 59 -1.03 -13.05 -6.29
N ALA A 60 -1.38 -14.19 -6.88
CA ALA A 60 -1.50 -15.46 -6.16
C ALA A 60 -0.79 -16.57 -6.94
N GLY A 61 0.31 -17.07 -6.39
CA GLY A 61 1.19 -18.00 -7.11
C GLY A 61 1.67 -17.41 -8.44
N ASN A 62 1.42 -18.13 -9.53
CA ASN A 62 1.82 -17.74 -10.89
C ASN A 62 0.74 -16.95 -11.66
N GLU A 63 -0.21 -16.33 -10.95
CA GLU A 63 -1.36 -15.67 -11.56
C GLU A 63 -1.50 -14.24 -11.05
N PHE A 64 -1.89 -13.35 -11.96
CA PHE A 64 -2.14 -11.94 -11.68
C PHE A 64 -3.63 -11.63 -11.77
N PHE A 65 -4.12 -10.92 -10.77
CA PHE A 65 -5.49 -10.45 -10.67
C PHE A 65 -5.46 -8.93 -10.80
N MET A 66 -6.20 -8.41 -11.76
CA MET A 66 -6.13 -6.99 -12.13
C MET A 66 -7.50 -6.35 -12.03
N LEU A 67 -7.57 -5.24 -11.30
CA LEU A 67 -8.69 -4.31 -11.35
C LEU A 67 -8.36 -3.23 -12.38
N SER A 68 -9.19 -3.13 -13.42
CA SER A 68 -9.07 -2.08 -14.43
C SER A 68 -10.45 -1.63 -14.86
N ASN A 69 -10.69 -0.31 -14.87
CA ASN A 69 -11.99 0.27 -15.20
C ASN A 69 -13.13 -0.40 -14.40
N ARG A 70 -12.91 -0.61 -13.10
CA ARG A 70 -13.90 -1.24 -12.20
C ARG A 70 -14.29 -2.69 -12.56
N MET A 71 -13.50 -3.37 -13.40
CA MET A 71 -13.68 -4.77 -13.79
C MET A 71 -12.48 -5.61 -13.37
N LEU A 72 -12.70 -6.91 -13.11
CA LEU A 72 -11.67 -7.83 -12.65
C LEU A 72 -11.26 -8.82 -13.74
N TYR A 73 -9.95 -8.92 -13.97
CA TYR A 73 -9.34 -9.81 -14.95
C TYR A 73 -8.30 -10.69 -14.28
N ARG A 74 -8.05 -11.86 -14.88
CA ARG A 74 -7.03 -12.81 -14.44
C ARG A 74 -6.13 -13.20 -15.61
N PHE A 75 -4.83 -13.15 -15.36
CA PHE A 75 -3.79 -13.50 -16.32
C PHE A 75 -2.81 -14.49 -15.66
N ASP A 76 -2.15 -15.32 -16.46
CA ASP A 76 -1.03 -16.13 -15.97
C ASP A 76 0.29 -15.35 -15.96
N ARG A 77 1.36 -15.98 -15.47
CA ARG A 77 2.70 -15.40 -15.38
C ARG A 77 3.33 -14.99 -16.73
N THR A 78 2.79 -15.49 -17.84
CA THR A 78 3.27 -15.15 -19.19
C THR A 78 2.49 -14.00 -19.80
N GLY A 79 1.44 -13.54 -19.12
CA GLY A 79 0.53 -12.49 -19.61
C GLY A 79 -0.64 -13.04 -20.41
N ARG A 80 -0.81 -14.37 -20.51
CA ARG A 80 -1.97 -14.96 -21.19
C ARG A 80 -3.25 -14.70 -20.40
N PHE A 81 -4.32 -14.32 -21.10
CA PHE A 81 -5.62 -14.10 -20.49
C PHE A 81 -6.26 -15.43 -20.09
N LEU A 82 -6.66 -15.54 -18.82
CA LEU A 82 -7.33 -16.72 -18.29
C LEU A 82 -8.85 -16.51 -18.23
N SER A 83 -9.30 -15.46 -17.52
CA SER A 83 -10.72 -15.23 -17.30
C SER A 83 -11.03 -13.76 -16.97
N ARG A 84 -12.27 -13.35 -17.28
CA ARG A 84 -12.87 -12.12 -16.76
C ARG A 84 -13.72 -12.51 -15.55
N ILE A 85 -13.30 -12.08 -14.37
CA ILE A 85 -13.89 -12.51 -13.11
C ILE A 85 -15.18 -11.76 -12.83
N ALA A 86 -15.14 -10.42 -12.95
CA ALA A 86 -16.27 -9.54 -12.67
C ALA A 86 -16.34 -8.41 -13.69
N SER A 87 -17.55 -8.15 -14.20
CA SER A 87 -17.85 -7.03 -15.07
C SER A 87 -19.29 -6.57 -14.83
N ASP A 88 -19.46 -5.25 -14.70
CA ASP A 88 -20.78 -4.62 -14.60
C ASP A 88 -21.67 -4.86 -15.84
N ARG A 89 -21.03 -5.11 -16.99
CA ARG A 89 -21.71 -5.45 -18.25
C ARG A 89 -22.39 -6.81 -18.23
N ASP A 90 -21.96 -7.72 -17.34
CA ASP A 90 -22.53 -9.06 -17.26
C ASP A 90 -23.84 -9.08 -16.44
N GLY A 91 -24.26 -7.95 -15.84
CA GLY A 91 -25.47 -7.84 -15.01
C GLY A 91 -25.40 -8.52 -13.64
N ARG A 92 -24.26 -9.11 -13.29
CA ARG A 92 -24.05 -9.89 -12.05
C ARG A 92 -23.52 -9.06 -10.88
N CYS A 93 -22.94 -7.89 -11.17
CA CYS A 93 -22.34 -7.00 -10.18
C CYS A 93 -22.40 -5.55 -10.65
N SER A 94 -22.26 -4.62 -9.71
CA SER A 94 -21.95 -3.23 -10.02
C SER A 94 -20.44 -3.06 -10.22
N ALA A 95 -20.00 -1.82 -10.49
CA ALA A 95 -18.59 -1.45 -10.56
C ALA A 95 -17.80 -1.92 -9.32
N ILE A 96 -16.65 -2.56 -9.52
CA ILE A 96 -15.79 -3.05 -8.44
C ILE A 96 -14.90 -1.91 -7.90
N ARG A 97 -14.84 -1.79 -6.57
CA ARG A 97 -14.04 -0.78 -5.86
C ARG A 97 -12.72 -1.31 -5.36
N ASP A 98 -12.73 -2.50 -4.75
CA ASP A 98 -11.54 -3.21 -4.29
C ASP A 98 -11.83 -4.72 -4.28
N PHE A 99 -10.79 -5.55 -4.19
CA PHE A 99 -10.91 -7.00 -4.20
C PHE A 99 -9.82 -7.68 -3.38
N ALA A 100 -10.07 -8.88 -2.86
CA ALA A 100 -9.07 -9.73 -2.22
C ALA A 100 -9.06 -11.11 -2.89
N VAL A 101 -7.91 -11.78 -2.86
CA VAL A 101 -7.71 -13.09 -3.49
C VAL A 101 -7.57 -14.14 -2.38
N ASP A 102 -8.60 -14.98 -2.21
CA ASP A 102 -8.58 -16.14 -1.30
C ASP A 102 -7.85 -17.29 -2.01
N THR A 103 -6.58 -17.45 -1.63
CA THR A 103 -5.70 -18.46 -2.21
C THR A 103 -6.04 -19.87 -1.75
N GLN A 104 -6.65 -20.04 -0.57
CA GLN A 104 -7.03 -21.35 -0.04
C GLN A 104 -8.24 -21.93 -0.78
N ARG A 105 -9.25 -21.10 -1.05
CA ARG A 105 -10.49 -21.52 -1.73
C ARG A 105 -10.46 -21.31 -3.24
N ARG A 106 -9.40 -20.70 -3.77
CA ARG A 106 -9.31 -20.23 -5.17
C ARG A 106 -10.52 -19.37 -5.56
N GLN A 107 -10.77 -18.37 -4.73
CA GLN A 107 -11.86 -17.41 -4.90
C GLN A 107 -11.37 -15.97 -4.88
N VAL A 108 -12.12 -15.09 -5.51
CA VAL A 108 -11.93 -13.64 -5.45
C VAL A 108 -13.13 -13.03 -4.76
N VAL A 109 -12.88 -12.25 -3.71
CA VAL A 109 -13.91 -11.47 -3.04
C VAL A 109 -13.79 -10.03 -3.50
N ALA A 110 -14.81 -9.54 -4.20
CA ALA A 110 -14.86 -8.19 -4.70
C ALA A 110 -15.86 -7.35 -3.90
N ILE A 111 -15.51 -6.10 -3.62
CA ILE A 111 -16.43 -5.12 -3.06
C ILE A 111 -16.94 -4.24 -4.19
N ASP A 112 -18.26 -4.22 -4.40
CA ASP A 112 -18.87 -3.35 -5.40
C ASP A 112 -19.21 -1.96 -4.84
N THR A 113 -19.53 -1.02 -5.72
CA THR A 113 -19.95 0.35 -5.36
C THR A 113 -21.31 0.42 -4.67
N CYS A 114 -22.07 -0.68 -4.65
CA CYS A 114 -23.37 -0.76 -3.99
C CYS A 114 -23.29 -1.36 -2.58
N GLY A 115 -22.08 -1.59 -2.05
CA GLY A 115 -21.89 -2.11 -0.70
C GLY A 115 -22.17 -3.61 -0.58
N HIS A 116 -21.83 -4.40 -1.59
CA HIS A 116 -21.85 -5.87 -1.53
C HIS A 116 -20.45 -6.44 -1.51
N ALA A 117 -20.28 -7.55 -0.79
CA ALA A 117 -19.19 -8.50 -1.01
C ALA A 117 -19.67 -9.60 -1.98
N LEU A 118 -18.93 -9.78 -3.06
CA LEU A 118 -19.23 -10.70 -4.15
C LEU A 118 -18.13 -11.75 -4.23
N PHE A 119 -18.52 -13.02 -4.13
CA PHE A 119 -17.61 -14.16 -4.11
C PHE A 119 -17.59 -14.80 -5.48
N PHE A 120 -16.48 -14.69 -6.18
CA PHE A 120 -16.28 -15.31 -7.48
C PHE A 120 -15.29 -16.46 -7.38
N THR A 121 -15.53 -17.51 -8.17
CA THR A 121 -14.45 -18.45 -8.52
C THR A 121 -13.40 -17.74 -9.38
N TYR A 122 -12.20 -18.31 -9.46
CA TYR A 122 -11.16 -17.82 -10.36
C TYR A 122 -11.56 -17.84 -11.85
N ASP A 123 -12.55 -18.64 -12.24
CA ASP A 123 -13.07 -18.68 -13.62
C ASP A 123 -14.19 -17.67 -13.86
N GLY A 124 -14.57 -16.92 -12.82
CA GLY A 124 -15.52 -15.81 -12.90
C GLY A 124 -16.97 -16.17 -12.59
N THR A 125 -17.27 -17.40 -12.16
CA THR A 125 -18.62 -17.75 -11.68
C THR A 125 -18.89 -17.09 -10.33
N LEU A 126 -20.00 -16.34 -10.21
CA LEU A 126 -20.47 -15.76 -8.95
C LEU A 126 -21.05 -16.88 -8.08
N VAL A 127 -20.43 -17.13 -6.94
CA VAL A 127 -20.81 -18.15 -5.97
C VAL A 127 -21.78 -17.60 -4.93
N ARG A 128 -21.54 -16.38 -4.45
CA ARG A 128 -22.32 -15.77 -3.37
C ARG A 128 -22.28 -14.25 -3.45
N ARG A 129 -23.39 -13.62 -3.05
CA ARG A 129 -23.52 -12.18 -2.82
C ARG A 129 -23.92 -11.95 -1.37
N LYS A 130 -23.26 -11.00 -0.70
CA LYS A 130 -23.58 -10.60 0.66
C LYS A 130 -23.67 -9.08 0.77
N ALA A 131 -24.81 -8.57 1.24
CA ALA A 131 -24.96 -7.16 1.55
C ALA A 131 -24.12 -6.79 2.77
N LEU A 132 -23.51 -5.61 2.75
CA LEU A 132 -22.64 -5.13 3.83
C LEU A 132 -23.34 -4.12 4.76
N ALA A 133 -24.67 -4.06 4.75
CA ALA A 133 -25.46 -3.04 5.45
C ALA A 133 -25.48 -3.19 6.98
N GLU A 134 -25.35 -4.41 7.53
CA GLU A 134 -25.39 -4.69 8.96
C GLU A 134 -23.99 -4.82 9.56
N LYS A 135 -23.28 -3.70 9.76
CA LYS A 135 -21.85 -3.71 10.10
C LYS A 135 -21.43 -2.59 11.07
N PRO A 136 -20.33 -2.76 11.82
CA PRO A 136 -19.87 -1.75 12.78
C PRO A 136 -19.20 -0.52 12.12
N TRP A 137 -19.03 -0.51 10.80
CA TRP A 137 -18.37 0.57 10.07
C TRP A 137 -19.34 1.41 9.24
N GLN A 138 -19.00 2.68 9.08
CA GLN A 138 -19.70 3.60 8.17
C GLN A 138 -19.20 3.43 6.73
N SER A 139 -17.89 3.23 6.57
CA SER A 139 -17.25 3.05 5.27
C SER A 139 -16.20 1.96 5.36
N LEU A 140 -16.32 0.94 4.51
CA LEU A 140 -15.22 -0.01 4.28
C LEU A 140 -14.22 0.66 3.35
N LEU A 141 -12.91 0.61 3.60
CA LEU A 141 -11.92 1.27 2.77
C LEU A 141 -11.21 0.28 1.83
N LYS A 142 -10.39 -0.61 2.39
CA LYS A 142 -9.59 -1.59 1.64
C LYS A 142 -9.78 -2.99 2.18
N ILE A 143 -9.60 -4.00 1.33
CA ILE A 143 -9.66 -5.41 1.70
C ILE A 143 -8.41 -6.18 1.26
N ALA A 144 -8.01 -7.12 2.12
CA ALA A 144 -6.91 -8.03 1.87
C ALA A 144 -7.24 -9.44 2.36
N TYR A 145 -6.49 -10.43 1.88
CA TYR A 145 -6.55 -11.79 2.37
C TYR A 145 -5.19 -12.15 2.97
N HIS A 146 -5.19 -12.61 4.21
CA HIS A 146 -3.97 -12.99 4.92
C HIS A 146 -4.31 -14.03 5.99
N ASP A 147 -3.46 -15.05 6.09
CA ASP A 147 -3.53 -16.11 7.11
C ASP A 147 -4.93 -16.75 7.24
N GLY A 148 -5.54 -17.12 6.13
CA GLY A 148 -6.87 -17.77 6.12
C GLY A 148 -8.06 -16.85 6.34
N HIS A 149 -7.84 -15.55 6.57
CA HIS A 149 -8.88 -14.58 6.90
C HIS A 149 -8.91 -13.42 5.90
N PHE A 150 -10.07 -12.81 5.77
CA PHE A 150 -10.17 -11.51 5.12
C PHE A 150 -9.94 -10.42 6.16
N TRP A 151 -9.29 -9.36 5.74
CA TRP A 151 -9.01 -8.20 6.56
C TRP A 151 -9.55 -6.98 5.86
N ALA A 152 -10.13 -6.09 6.64
CA ALA A 152 -10.84 -4.91 6.16
C ALA A 152 -10.39 -3.70 6.96
N THR A 153 -9.83 -2.69 6.29
CA THR A 153 -9.70 -1.37 6.90
C THR A 153 -11.00 -0.61 6.70
N ALA A 154 -11.45 0.12 7.71
CA ALA A 154 -12.74 0.79 7.69
C ALA A 154 -12.74 2.04 8.58
N GLU A 155 -13.73 2.91 8.36
CA GLU A 155 -13.99 4.09 9.16
C GLU A 155 -15.28 3.95 9.96
N GLN A 156 -15.25 4.50 11.17
CA GLN A 156 -16.38 4.58 12.08
C GLN A 156 -16.46 5.99 12.66
N CYS A 157 -17.66 6.56 12.76
CA CYS A 157 -17.88 7.77 13.54
C CYS A 157 -17.99 7.41 15.03
N ALA A 158 -17.07 7.93 15.85
CA ALA A 158 -17.18 7.95 17.29
C ALA A 158 -17.75 9.29 17.76
N THR A 159 -18.71 9.24 18.69
CA THR A 159 -19.20 10.43 19.39
C THR A 159 -18.41 10.58 20.68
N SER A 160 -17.77 11.72 20.91
CA SER A 160 -17.12 12.00 22.20
C SER A 160 -18.12 11.83 23.36
N ALA A 161 -17.66 11.28 24.48
CA ALA A 161 -18.44 11.16 25.71
C ALA A 161 -18.98 12.50 26.24
N SER A 162 -18.37 13.62 25.83
CA SER A 162 -18.81 14.98 26.16
C SER A 162 -19.83 15.59 25.17
N GLY A 163 -20.30 14.82 24.19
CA GLY A 163 -21.46 15.17 23.36
C GLY A 163 -21.28 16.24 22.28
N GLY A 164 -20.05 16.67 21.99
CA GLY A 164 -19.80 17.79 21.06
C GLY A 164 -19.16 17.42 19.72
N GLU A 165 -18.10 16.61 19.72
CA GLU A 165 -17.31 16.35 18.51
C GLU A 165 -17.49 14.91 18.00
N ARG A 166 -17.84 14.80 16.72
CA ARG A 166 -17.78 13.54 15.97
C ARG A 166 -16.35 13.37 15.47
N LYS A 167 -15.70 12.29 15.91
CA LYS A 167 -14.37 11.90 15.45
C LYS A 167 -14.52 10.72 14.49
N ILE A 168 -13.83 10.76 13.36
CA ILE A 168 -13.69 9.59 12.49
C ILE A 168 -12.52 8.76 13.05
N GLU A 169 -12.80 7.52 13.38
CA GLU A 169 -11.82 6.53 13.80
C GLU A 169 -11.60 5.51 12.69
N LYS A 170 -10.36 5.06 12.56
CA LYS A 170 -9.97 4.01 11.61
C LYS A 170 -9.81 2.69 12.36
N TRP A 171 -10.26 1.62 11.73
CA TRP A 171 -10.32 0.30 12.33
C TRP A 171 -9.82 -0.75 11.34
N LEU A 172 -9.24 -1.81 11.89
CA LEU A 172 -8.91 -3.03 11.19
C LEU A 172 -9.82 -4.16 11.68
N TYR A 173 -10.62 -4.69 10.78
CA TYR A 173 -11.53 -5.80 11.05
C TYR A 173 -10.99 -7.09 10.44
N ARG A 174 -10.96 -8.16 11.24
CA ARG A 174 -10.80 -9.52 10.74
C ARG A 174 -12.17 -10.09 10.43
N LEU A 175 -12.29 -10.69 9.27
CA LEU A 175 -13.51 -11.30 8.76
C LEU A 175 -13.27 -12.77 8.48
N ASP A 176 -14.29 -13.59 8.71
CA ASP A 176 -14.24 -15.00 8.38
C ASP A 176 -14.46 -15.24 6.86
N ALA A 177 -14.46 -16.51 6.46
CA ALA A 177 -14.72 -16.89 5.06
C ALA A 177 -16.13 -16.52 4.57
N SER A 178 -17.06 -16.23 5.47
CA SER A 178 -18.40 -15.73 5.19
C SER A 178 -18.48 -14.20 5.13
N PHE A 179 -17.37 -13.51 5.34
CA PHE A 179 -17.28 -12.05 5.44
C PHE A 179 -18.04 -11.48 6.65
N ASP A 180 -18.26 -12.31 7.66
CA ASP A 180 -18.77 -11.90 8.98
C ASP A 180 -17.62 -11.38 9.84
N VAL A 181 -17.91 -10.40 10.68
CA VAL A 181 -16.92 -9.79 11.56
C VAL A 181 -16.57 -10.75 12.68
N VAL A 182 -15.29 -11.11 12.79
CA VAL A 182 -14.76 -11.94 13.89
C VAL A 182 -14.30 -11.04 15.03
N ASN A 183 -13.47 -10.05 14.72
CA ASN A 183 -13.03 -9.02 15.66
C ASN A 183 -12.66 -7.72 14.93
N GLY A 184 -12.61 -6.63 15.68
CA GLY A 184 -12.15 -5.32 15.22
C GLY A 184 -11.15 -4.74 16.20
N THR A 185 -10.08 -4.15 15.68
CA THR A 185 -9.03 -3.47 16.45
C THR A 185 -8.88 -2.06 15.91
N PRO A 186 -8.82 -1.02 16.77
CA PRO A 186 -8.62 0.33 16.29
C PRO A 186 -7.21 0.48 15.70
N LEU A 187 -7.13 1.29 14.63
CA LEU A 187 -5.89 1.77 14.08
C LEU A 187 -5.49 3.06 14.79
N TYR A 188 -4.20 3.23 15.06
CA TYR A 188 -3.70 4.44 15.71
C TYR A 188 -2.53 5.04 14.94
N ASP A 189 -2.49 6.37 14.92
CA ASP A 189 -1.34 7.11 14.42
C ASP A 189 -0.18 6.96 15.39
N VAL A 190 0.97 6.53 14.88
CA VAL A 190 2.19 6.49 15.70
C VAL A 190 2.57 7.92 16.10
N ASP A 191 2.91 8.11 17.38
CA ASP A 191 3.33 9.43 17.89
C ASP A 191 4.69 9.84 17.30
N LEU A 192 4.63 10.66 16.26
CA LEU A 192 5.78 11.25 15.59
C LEU A 192 6.15 12.63 16.17
N LYS A 193 5.54 13.02 17.31
CA LYS A 193 5.73 14.31 18.00
C LYS A 193 5.44 15.53 17.13
N ARG A 194 4.41 15.45 16.30
CA ARG A 194 3.97 16.53 15.40
C ARG A 194 2.56 16.98 15.73
N PHE A 195 2.22 18.21 15.31
CA PHE A 195 0.83 18.65 15.29
C PHE A 195 0.06 17.81 14.26
N HIS A 196 -0.81 16.92 14.74
CA HIS A 196 -1.59 16.01 13.90
C HIS A 196 -2.61 16.81 13.08
N LEU A 197 -2.36 16.97 11.78
CA LEU A 197 -3.40 17.22 10.79
C LEU A 197 -3.63 15.87 10.09
N SER A 198 -4.81 15.29 10.28
CA SER A 198 -5.18 13.94 9.84
C SER A 198 -5.37 13.84 8.32
N SER A 199 -4.35 14.20 7.54
CA SER A 199 -4.33 14.00 6.09
C SER A 199 -3.45 12.79 5.79
N HIS A 200 -4.10 11.67 5.52
CA HIS A 200 -3.47 10.43 5.02
C HIS A 200 -4.45 9.67 4.13
N PHE A 201 -3.96 8.86 3.21
CA PHE A 201 -4.81 8.07 2.31
C PHE A 201 -5.52 6.91 3.03
N ASP A 202 -6.36 6.17 2.30
CA ASP A 202 -7.01 4.97 2.81
C ASP A 202 -5.97 3.93 3.24
N PRO A 203 -5.96 3.50 4.52
CA PRO A 203 -4.99 2.53 5.00
C PRO A 203 -5.16 1.17 4.32
N GLU A 204 -4.04 0.53 4.05
CA GLU A 204 -3.95 -0.81 3.48
C GLU A 204 -3.27 -1.77 4.47
N LEU A 205 -3.81 -2.99 4.61
CA LEU A 205 -3.18 -4.00 5.43
C LEU A 205 -1.77 -4.32 4.90
N CYS A 206 -0.81 -4.35 5.81
CA CYS A 206 0.53 -4.85 5.55
C CYS A 206 0.97 -5.82 6.64
N VAL A 207 1.89 -6.71 6.29
CA VAL A 207 2.44 -7.74 7.17
C VAL A 207 3.96 -7.62 7.18
N SER A 208 4.53 -7.43 8.38
CA SER A 208 5.97 -7.52 8.62
C SER A 208 6.31 -8.83 9.33
N PRO A 209 7.59 -9.23 9.42
CA PRO A 209 8.00 -10.35 10.26
C PRO A 209 7.62 -10.23 11.73
N HIS A 210 7.39 -8.99 12.21
CA HIS A 210 7.19 -8.67 13.63
C HIS A 210 5.72 -8.42 14.00
N GLY A 211 4.82 -8.32 13.01
CA GLY A 211 3.41 -8.04 13.27
C GLY A 211 2.66 -7.38 12.12
N LEU A 212 1.35 -7.23 12.31
CA LEU A 212 0.44 -6.51 11.42
C LEU A 212 0.57 -4.99 11.62
N TYR A 213 0.45 -4.26 10.53
CA TYR A 213 0.33 -2.80 10.53
C TYR A 213 -0.52 -2.33 9.35
N ALA A 214 -0.92 -1.06 9.38
CA ALA A 214 -1.59 -0.43 8.26
C ALA A 214 -0.66 0.58 7.59
N TYR A 215 -0.44 0.43 6.29
CA TYR A 215 0.26 1.45 5.50
C TYR A 215 -0.73 2.51 5.04
N THR A 216 -0.38 3.77 5.21
CA THR A 216 -1.05 4.89 4.55
C THR A 216 -0.02 5.89 4.06
N ALA A 217 -0.15 6.36 2.82
CA ALA A 217 0.73 7.40 2.32
C ALA A 217 0.46 8.74 3.05
N SER A 218 1.52 9.49 3.31
CA SER A 218 1.43 10.84 3.88
C SER A 218 1.03 11.86 2.81
N TYR A 219 0.29 12.91 3.18
CA TYR A 219 0.16 14.10 2.31
C TYR A 219 1.30 15.11 2.53
N GLU A 220 2.21 14.82 3.46
CA GLU A 220 3.37 15.64 3.82
C GLU A 220 4.66 14.85 3.50
N PRO A 221 5.07 14.73 2.22
CA PRO A 221 6.24 13.95 1.83
C PRO A 221 7.57 14.50 2.33
N GLU A 222 7.69 15.82 2.49
CA GLU A 222 8.88 16.51 3.02
C GLU A 222 9.25 16.08 4.44
N LYS A 223 8.32 15.40 5.09
CA LYS A 223 8.38 14.96 6.48
C LYS A 223 8.74 13.47 6.63
N LEU A 224 8.69 12.69 5.54
CA LEU A 224 8.87 11.23 5.57
C LEU A 224 10.26 10.81 6.05
N LEU A 225 11.31 11.55 5.70
CA LEU A 225 12.66 11.25 6.17
C LEU A 225 12.75 11.36 7.69
N ALA A 226 12.36 12.49 8.24
CA ALA A 226 12.40 12.71 9.68
C ALA A 226 11.53 11.71 10.46
N ASP A 227 10.36 11.32 9.92
CA ASP A 227 9.51 10.28 10.52
C ASP A 227 10.17 8.92 10.51
N THR A 228 10.74 8.53 9.38
CA THR A 228 11.43 7.27 9.22
C THR A 228 12.58 7.17 10.20
N LEU A 229 13.43 8.21 10.28
CA LEU A 229 14.52 8.29 11.24
C LEU A 229 14.03 8.23 12.70
N ALA A 230 12.94 8.91 13.04
CA ALA A 230 12.37 8.89 14.39
C ALA A 230 11.78 7.52 14.78
N LEU A 231 11.35 6.72 13.80
CA LEU A 231 10.84 5.37 14.03
C LEU A 231 11.96 4.33 14.12
N ILE A 232 13.03 4.46 13.33
CA ILE A 232 14.17 3.53 13.42
C ILE A 232 15.09 3.83 14.62
N ASP A 233 15.15 5.08 15.08
CA ASP A 233 15.95 5.48 16.24
C ASP A 233 15.59 4.66 17.50
N GLY A 234 16.61 4.19 18.23
CA GLY A 234 16.43 3.41 19.46
C GLY A 234 15.59 2.13 19.32
N ASN A 235 15.52 1.57 18.11
CA ASN A 235 14.71 0.41 17.77
C ASN A 235 13.22 0.57 18.10
N ARG A 236 12.67 1.76 17.86
CA ARG A 236 11.28 2.08 18.21
C ARG A 236 10.28 1.38 17.29
N LEU A 237 10.60 1.23 16.01
CA LEU A 237 9.76 0.56 15.01
C LEU A 237 9.48 -0.90 15.38
N GLU A 238 10.50 -1.68 15.72
CA GLU A 238 10.31 -3.08 16.13
C GLU A 238 9.48 -3.17 17.41
N LYS A 239 9.72 -2.31 18.40
CA LYS A 239 8.91 -2.28 19.65
C LYS A 239 7.44 -2.02 19.37
N ILE A 240 7.13 -1.10 18.44
CA ILE A 240 5.76 -0.78 18.02
C ILE A 240 5.11 -2.00 17.34
N LEU A 241 5.83 -2.66 16.43
CA LEU A 241 5.31 -3.84 15.71
C LEU A 241 5.11 -5.04 16.64
N HIS A 242 6.02 -5.28 17.59
CA HIS A 242 5.91 -6.35 18.58
C HIS A 242 4.78 -6.13 19.59
N ALA A 243 4.50 -4.88 19.96
CA ALA A 243 3.41 -4.55 20.88
C ALA A 243 2.02 -4.73 20.25
N SER A 244 1.92 -4.86 18.92
CA SER A 244 0.65 -4.93 18.20
C SER A 244 -0.04 -6.30 18.24
N THR A 245 0.52 -7.29 18.95
CA THR A 245 -0.10 -8.62 19.05
C THR A 245 -1.36 -8.65 19.92
N ASP A 246 -1.50 -7.73 20.89
CA ASP A 246 -2.66 -7.66 21.82
C ASP A 246 -3.32 -6.27 21.92
N HIS A 247 -2.80 -5.27 21.21
CA HIS A 247 -3.09 -3.83 21.38
C HIS A 247 -3.15 -3.12 20.01
N PRO A 248 -3.59 -1.85 19.90
CA PRO A 248 -4.08 -1.31 18.63
C PRO A 248 -3.04 -1.42 17.52
N VAL A 249 -3.49 -1.49 16.27
CA VAL A 249 -2.60 -1.76 15.13
C VAL A 249 -2.01 -0.44 14.62
N PRO A 250 -0.68 -0.32 14.49
CA PRO A 250 -0.05 0.94 14.12
C PRO A 250 -0.33 1.30 12.66
N MET A 251 -0.60 2.58 12.41
CA MET A 251 -0.55 3.18 11.09
C MET A 251 0.82 3.77 10.83
N LEU A 252 1.46 3.31 9.75
CA LEU A 252 2.80 3.74 9.35
C LEU A 252 2.77 4.45 7.99
N PRO A 253 3.62 5.48 7.81
CA PRO A 253 3.62 6.28 6.59
C PRO A 253 4.36 5.60 5.42
N PHE A 254 4.91 4.40 5.62
CA PHE A 254 5.66 3.63 4.62
C PHE A 254 5.35 2.14 4.72
N ARG A 255 5.57 1.42 3.62
CA ARG A 255 5.65 -0.03 3.59
C ARG A 255 7.04 -0.47 4.04
N ILE A 256 7.08 -1.59 4.77
CA ILE A 256 8.30 -2.20 5.27
C ILE A 256 8.64 -3.35 4.33
N GLY A 257 9.66 -3.17 3.50
CA GLY A 257 10.33 -4.26 2.79
C GLY A 257 11.49 -4.82 3.60
N GLN A 258 12.18 -5.84 3.06
CA GLN A 258 13.36 -6.43 3.71
C GLN A 258 14.50 -5.42 3.88
N ARG A 259 14.80 -4.68 2.81
CA ARG A 259 15.84 -3.65 2.78
C ARG A 259 15.28 -2.23 2.73
N PHE A 260 14.18 -2.03 2.01
CA PHE A 260 13.66 -0.70 1.70
C PHE A 260 12.39 -0.37 2.48
N LEU A 261 12.28 0.87 2.96
CA LEU A 261 11.03 1.45 3.44
C LEU A 261 10.49 2.39 2.37
N MET A 262 9.24 2.22 1.92
CA MET A 262 8.73 2.93 0.74
C MET A 262 7.36 3.56 0.95
N ALA A 263 7.18 4.77 0.40
CA ALA A 263 5.90 5.46 0.38
C ALA A 263 5.73 6.22 -0.94
N SER A 264 4.51 6.27 -1.44
CA SER A 264 4.20 6.92 -2.72
C SER A 264 2.73 7.32 -2.77
N ASN A 265 2.45 8.39 -3.50
CA ASN A 265 1.10 8.85 -3.80
C ASN A 265 0.81 8.89 -5.31
N GLY A 266 1.63 8.23 -6.14
CA GLY A 266 1.58 8.37 -7.60
C GLY A 266 0.29 7.91 -8.29
N LYS A 267 -0.66 7.32 -7.56
CA LYS A 267 -2.04 7.07 -8.01
C LYS A 267 -2.94 8.30 -7.92
N ASN A 268 -2.47 9.40 -7.34
CA ASN A 268 -3.22 10.65 -7.29
C ASN A 268 -3.04 11.44 -8.62
N GLY A 269 -4.14 12.03 -9.08
CA GLY A 269 -4.20 12.77 -10.35
C GLY A 269 -3.51 14.14 -10.32
N ASP A 270 -3.11 14.62 -9.14
CA ASP A 270 -2.53 15.95 -8.93
C ASP A 270 -1.03 16.06 -9.27
N GLU A 271 -0.57 17.31 -9.42
CA GLU A 271 0.82 17.71 -9.70
C GLU A 271 1.81 17.44 -8.55
N SER A 272 1.33 16.95 -7.41
CA SER A 272 2.11 16.69 -6.18
C SER A 272 2.49 15.21 -6.00
N ARG A 273 2.84 14.53 -7.09
CA ARG A 273 3.34 13.15 -7.01
C ARG A 273 4.65 13.13 -6.22
N TYR A 274 4.90 12.01 -5.53
CA TYR A 274 6.17 11.72 -4.92
C TYR A 274 6.38 10.22 -4.78
N PHE A 275 7.65 9.84 -4.70
CA PHE A 275 8.12 8.53 -4.25
C PHE A 275 9.20 8.75 -3.19
N TYR A 276 8.98 8.18 -2.02
CA TYR A 276 9.95 8.12 -0.95
C TYR A 276 10.45 6.69 -0.81
N CYS A 277 11.77 6.53 -0.73
CA CYS A 277 12.41 5.25 -0.43
C CYS A 277 13.56 5.48 0.54
N TYR A 278 13.64 4.69 1.61
CA TYR A 278 14.78 4.65 2.50
C TYR A 278 15.46 3.29 2.40
N ASP A 279 16.72 3.28 1.96
CA ASP A 279 17.58 2.11 1.97
C ASP A 279 18.16 1.94 3.38
N GLN A 280 17.69 0.91 4.10
CA GLN A 280 18.13 0.66 5.47
C GLN A 280 19.58 0.17 5.54
N LEU A 281 20.09 -0.47 4.47
CA LEU A 281 21.45 -1.00 4.43
C LEU A 281 22.46 0.12 4.19
N GLU A 282 22.20 0.96 3.18
CA GLU A 282 23.10 2.07 2.79
C GLU A 282 22.81 3.36 3.57
N GLN A 283 21.75 3.39 4.37
CA GLN A 283 21.27 4.56 5.12
C GLN A 283 21.04 5.80 4.24
N ARG A 284 20.51 5.58 3.03
CA ARG A 284 20.27 6.62 2.02
C ARG A 284 18.78 6.80 1.74
N ALA A 285 18.35 8.04 1.50
CA ALA A 285 16.96 8.35 1.18
C ALA A 285 16.80 8.90 -0.24
N PHE A 286 15.75 8.44 -0.90
CA PHE A 286 15.33 8.93 -2.21
C PHE A 286 14.01 9.69 -2.00
N CYS A 287 14.01 10.99 -2.26
CA CYS A 287 12.86 11.89 -2.11
C CYS A 287 12.50 12.44 -3.50
N LEU A 288 11.76 11.66 -4.29
CA LEU A 288 11.62 11.85 -5.74
C LEU A 288 10.26 12.45 -6.11
N LYS A 289 10.21 13.60 -6.80
CA LYS A 289 8.94 14.23 -7.22
C LYS A 289 8.17 13.43 -8.27
N ASN A 290 8.84 12.70 -9.16
CA ASN A 290 8.18 11.89 -10.19
C ASN A 290 8.45 10.39 -10.05
N GLY A 291 9.05 10.01 -8.93
CA GLY A 291 9.56 8.66 -8.70
C GLY A 291 10.78 8.31 -9.55
N PHE A 292 11.14 7.03 -9.52
CA PHE A 292 12.34 6.52 -10.17
C PHE A 292 12.23 6.58 -11.70
N THR A 293 13.34 6.75 -12.39
CA THR A 293 13.41 6.61 -13.85
C THR A 293 13.63 5.14 -14.21
N ASP A 294 12.78 4.58 -15.07
CA ASP A 294 12.97 3.20 -15.57
C ASP A 294 14.13 3.15 -16.57
N ASP A 295 15.29 2.70 -16.10
CA ASP A 295 16.50 2.50 -16.89
C ASP A 295 16.66 1.06 -17.42
N PHE A 296 15.81 0.13 -16.98
CA PHE A 296 15.78 -1.25 -17.50
C PHE A 296 15.17 -1.29 -18.90
N TYR A 297 14.04 -0.61 -19.06
CA TYR A 297 13.22 -0.66 -20.26
C TYR A 297 12.89 0.72 -20.84
N GLN A 298 13.37 1.80 -20.22
CA GLN A 298 13.25 3.18 -20.72
C GLN A 298 11.79 3.63 -20.88
N THR A 299 10.91 3.18 -19.98
CA THR A 299 9.46 3.52 -20.02
C THR A 299 9.12 4.87 -19.37
N GLY A 300 10.13 5.63 -18.93
CA GLY A 300 10.00 6.95 -18.31
C GLY A 300 9.97 6.91 -16.78
N HIS A 301 9.37 7.92 -16.16
CA HIS A 301 9.29 8.02 -14.71
C HIS A 301 8.22 7.09 -14.11
N LEU A 302 8.50 6.58 -12.91
CA LEU A 302 7.70 5.63 -12.15
C LEU A 302 7.18 6.28 -10.86
N PRO A 303 6.05 7.01 -10.93
CA PRO A 303 5.56 7.77 -9.77
C PRO A 303 5.00 6.87 -8.67
N ASP A 304 4.77 5.58 -8.95
CA ASP A 304 4.28 4.61 -7.98
C ASP A 304 4.79 3.20 -8.32
N LEU A 305 4.99 2.40 -7.27
CA LEU A 305 5.26 0.97 -7.31
C LEU A 305 4.23 0.29 -6.41
N GLN A 306 3.32 -0.46 -7.02
CA GLN A 306 2.29 -1.17 -6.28
C GLN A 306 2.82 -2.50 -5.75
N ALA A 307 2.68 -2.74 -4.45
CA ALA A 307 2.96 -4.05 -3.86
C ALA A 307 2.02 -5.12 -4.45
N LEU A 308 2.57 -6.28 -4.81
CA LEU A 308 1.80 -7.40 -5.37
C LEU A 308 1.05 -8.22 -4.30
N ASP A 309 1.45 -8.08 -3.04
CA ASP A 309 0.87 -8.75 -1.88
C ASP A 309 1.00 -7.89 -0.61
N VAL A 310 0.48 -8.41 0.51
CA VAL A 310 0.49 -7.73 1.81
C VAL A 310 1.87 -7.70 2.48
N TYR A 311 2.83 -8.47 1.98
CA TYR A 311 4.18 -8.55 2.53
C TYR A 311 5.11 -7.49 1.93
N GLY A 312 4.73 -6.91 0.79
CA GLY A 312 5.55 -5.88 0.13
C GLY A 312 6.93 -6.41 -0.29
N SER A 313 7.00 -7.68 -0.70
CA SER A 313 8.25 -8.32 -1.15
C SER A 313 8.57 -8.04 -2.62
N GLU A 314 7.54 -7.99 -3.45
CA GLU A 314 7.62 -7.68 -4.87
C GLU A 314 6.60 -6.60 -5.23
N PHE A 315 6.99 -5.78 -6.20
CA PHE A 315 6.23 -4.63 -6.63
C PHE A 315 5.95 -4.70 -8.13
N CYS A 316 5.07 -3.83 -8.60
CA CYS A 316 4.77 -3.74 -10.01
C CYS A 316 4.36 -2.34 -10.45
N TYR A 317 4.47 -2.13 -11.77
CA TYR A 317 3.87 -1.00 -12.47
C TYR A 317 3.36 -1.46 -13.84
N CYS A 318 2.45 -0.70 -14.43
CA CYS A 318 1.91 -0.97 -15.76
C CYS A 318 2.22 0.20 -16.70
N ARG A 319 2.54 -0.10 -17.97
CA ARG A 319 2.72 0.92 -19.03
C ARG A 319 2.04 0.48 -20.32
N SER A 320 1.53 1.45 -21.07
CA SER A 320 0.85 1.26 -22.34
C SER A 320 1.33 2.27 -23.38
N GLY A 321 0.96 2.05 -24.64
CA GLY A 321 1.19 3.01 -25.72
C GLY A 321 2.68 3.21 -26.03
N GLN A 322 3.07 4.46 -26.29
CA GLN A 322 4.41 4.80 -26.76
C GLN A 322 5.52 4.45 -25.75
N ALA A 323 5.22 4.39 -24.45
CA ALA A 323 6.19 4.03 -23.42
C ALA A 323 6.73 2.60 -23.57
N VAL A 324 6.00 1.71 -24.25
CA VAL A 324 6.36 0.29 -24.40
C VAL A 324 6.51 -0.14 -25.86
N SER A 325 6.37 0.79 -26.82
CA SER A 325 6.45 0.48 -28.24
C SER A 325 7.80 -0.07 -28.67
N ARG A 326 8.89 0.35 -28.00
CA ARG A 326 10.24 -0.19 -28.24
C ARG A 326 10.40 -1.64 -27.79
N LEU A 327 9.70 -2.03 -26.72
CA LEU A 327 9.78 -3.37 -26.13
C LEU A 327 8.98 -4.39 -26.90
N CYS A 328 7.83 -3.96 -27.41
CA CYS A 328 6.93 -4.81 -28.17
C CYS A 328 6.46 -4.08 -29.44
N PRO A 329 7.30 -3.99 -30.49
CA PRO A 329 7.02 -3.20 -31.70
C PRO A 329 5.75 -3.64 -32.44
N GLU A 330 5.39 -4.92 -32.32
CA GLU A 330 4.21 -5.50 -32.95
C GLU A 330 2.89 -5.13 -32.26
N ARG A 331 2.96 -4.51 -31.07
CA ARG A 331 1.77 -4.17 -30.29
C ARG A 331 1.17 -2.85 -30.73
N ALA A 332 -0.16 -2.83 -30.83
CA ALA A 332 -0.90 -1.62 -31.11
C ALA A 332 -0.94 -0.71 -29.86
N ALA A 333 -1.07 0.60 -30.06
CA ALA A 333 -1.24 1.54 -28.95
C ALA A 333 -2.52 1.28 -28.11
N THR A 334 -3.49 0.56 -28.68
CA THR A 334 -4.75 0.17 -28.05
C THR A 334 -4.69 -1.18 -27.34
N ASP A 335 -3.53 -1.84 -27.36
CA ASP A 335 -3.32 -3.09 -26.65
C ASP A 335 -3.28 -2.87 -25.13
N ASN A 336 -3.56 -3.94 -24.41
CA ASN A 336 -3.44 -4.00 -22.96
C ASN A 336 -2.03 -3.58 -22.50
N PRO A 337 -1.88 -3.05 -21.27
CA PRO A 337 -0.59 -2.70 -20.73
C PRO A 337 0.40 -3.87 -20.70
N VAL A 338 1.68 -3.52 -20.68
CA VAL A 338 2.74 -4.41 -20.21
C VAL A 338 2.82 -4.25 -18.69
N LEU A 339 2.73 -5.37 -17.96
CA LEU A 339 2.97 -5.45 -16.53
C LEU A 339 4.47 -5.61 -16.30
N PHE A 340 5.06 -4.75 -15.46
CA PHE A 340 6.45 -4.87 -15.04
C PHE A 340 6.47 -5.35 -13.60
N VAL A 341 7.07 -6.51 -13.35
CA VAL A 341 7.27 -7.05 -12.00
C VAL A 341 8.68 -6.67 -11.54
N VAL A 342 8.75 -5.95 -10.43
CA VAL A 342 9.98 -5.41 -9.85
C VAL A 342 10.33 -6.22 -8.61
N ARG A 343 11.49 -6.87 -8.65
CA ARG A 343 12.12 -7.49 -7.49
C ARG A 343 13.18 -6.53 -6.94
N LEU A 344 13.04 -6.18 -5.67
CA LEU A 344 13.97 -5.29 -4.99
C LEU A 344 15.26 -6.01 -4.61
N LYS A 345 16.33 -5.25 -4.44
CA LYS A 345 17.59 -5.75 -3.85
C LYS A 345 17.36 -6.22 -2.42
N ALA A 346 18.05 -7.30 -2.06
CA ALA A 346 18.12 -7.79 -0.69
C ALA A 346 19.09 -6.95 0.16
#